data_AF-A0A6N2EEC9-F1
#
_entry.id   AF-A0A6N2EEC9-F1
#
_cell.length_a   1.000
_cell.length_b   1.000
_cell.length_c   1.000
_cell.angle_alpha   90.00
_cell.angle_beta   90.00
_cell.angle_gamma   90.00
#
_symmetry.space_group_name_H-M   'P 1'
#
loop_
_entity.id
_entity.type
_entity.pdbx_description
1 polymer ?
#
loop_
_entity_poly.entity_id
_entity_poly.type
_entity_poly.pdbx_seq_one_letter_code
_entity_poly.pdbx_strand_id
1 'polypeptide(L)'
;MTHKRNRAGDESKGGKGRGRSEAMLFSLTEFAFVLLFLCIAGLGVLYAAYDAGNRQAHLMRARVDTLETEVVFLQELLDEKQYGVVPCWRRPEQQVPPLIGSVRILGPNAYTVEHRSGVARDSLPEELIPNVLELFAPDIRYASEMNCYLRVAVDNTTNSFAYYRRVADELRNHGLVVVNE
;
A
#
# COMPACT_ATOMS: atom_id res chain seq x y z
N MET A 1 -93.98 -69.69 -31.71
CA MET A 1 -93.58 -68.90 -32.90
C MET A 1 -92.24 -68.24 -32.55
N THR A 2 -91.12 -68.92 -32.84
CA THR A 2 -90.24 -68.77 -34.04
C THR A 2 -89.38 -67.50 -33.92
N HIS A 3 -88.04 -67.48 -33.90
CA HIS A 3 -86.89 -68.35 -34.22
C HIS A 3 -85.71 -67.86 -33.32
N LYS A 4 -84.88 -68.66 -32.64
CA LYS A 4 -83.82 -69.61 -33.07
C LYS A 4 -82.68 -69.01 -33.93
N ARG A 5 -81.55 -68.76 -33.25
CA ARG A 5 -80.15 -69.23 -33.52
C ARG A 5 -79.29 -68.65 -34.66
N ASN A 6 -77.97 -68.62 -34.33
CA ASN A 6 -76.74 -68.74 -35.16
C ASN A 6 -76.13 -67.42 -35.70
N ARG A 7 -74.81 -67.18 -35.73
CA ARG A 7 -73.63 -68.08 -35.70
C ARG A 7 -72.32 -67.28 -35.45
N ALA A 8 -71.26 -68.03 -35.11
CA ALA A 8 -69.81 -67.80 -35.28
C ALA A 8 -69.38 -66.56 -36.08
N GLY A 9 -68.39 -65.78 -35.67
CA GLY A 9 -67.00 -66.22 -35.47
C GLY A 9 -66.25 -66.04 -36.79
N ASP A 10 -65.36 -65.04 -36.87
CA ASP A 10 -64.24 -65.09 -37.80
C ASP A 10 -63.08 -64.21 -37.31
N GLU A 11 -61.98 -64.86 -36.97
CA GLU A 11 -60.66 -64.28 -36.90
C GLU A 11 -60.17 -64.02 -38.32
N SER A 12 -59.83 -62.78 -38.67
CA SER A 12 -58.82 -62.59 -39.72
C SER A 12 -58.08 -61.27 -39.56
N LYS A 13 -56.92 -61.42 -38.93
CA LYS A 13 -55.61 -60.89 -39.35
C LYS A 13 -55.61 -59.72 -40.34
N GLY A 14 -54.89 -58.68 -39.90
CA GLY A 14 -53.81 -58.13 -40.72
C GLY A 14 -54.13 -56.84 -41.45
N GLY A 15 -53.52 -55.74 -40.98
CA GLY A 15 -53.55 -54.47 -41.70
C GLY A 15 -52.67 -53.43 -41.03
N LYS A 16 -51.36 -53.54 -41.25
CA LYS A 16 -50.28 -52.64 -40.83
C LYS A 16 -50.67 -51.15 -40.82
N GLY A 17 -50.69 -50.54 -39.64
CA GLY A 17 -50.83 -49.09 -39.47
C GLY A 17 -50.03 -48.49 -38.31
N ARG A 18 -49.05 -49.22 -37.74
CA ARG A 18 -48.27 -48.78 -36.56
C ARG A 18 -46.93 -48.09 -36.87
N GLY A 19 -46.44 -48.16 -38.10
CA GLY A 19 -45.10 -47.63 -38.46
C GLY A 19 -44.99 -46.10 -38.64
N ARG A 20 -46.10 -45.35 -38.61
CA ARG A 20 -46.08 -43.89 -38.85
C ARG A 20 -45.93 -43.06 -37.57
N SER A 21 -46.37 -43.60 -36.42
CA SER A 21 -46.25 -42.94 -35.11
C SER A 21 -44.87 -43.15 -34.48
N GLU A 22 -44.24 -44.30 -34.70
CA GLU A 22 -42.92 -44.61 -34.15
C GLU A 22 -41.81 -43.81 -34.84
N ALA A 23 -41.89 -43.59 -36.16
CA ALA A 23 -40.90 -42.78 -36.88
C ALA A 23 -40.93 -41.30 -36.48
N MET A 24 -42.12 -40.73 -36.22
CA MET A 24 -42.26 -39.38 -35.69
C MET A 24 -41.74 -39.28 -34.26
N LEU A 25 -42.00 -40.28 -33.41
CA LEU A 25 -41.43 -40.33 -32.07
C LEU A 25 -39.91 -40.47 -32.10
N PHE A 26 -39.38 -41.29 -33.01
CA PHE A 26 -37.94 -41.48 -33.19
C PHE A 26 -37.25 -40.16 -33.59
N SER A 27 -37.79 -39.43 -34.57
CA SER A 27 -37.21 -38.14 -34.98
C SER A 27 -37.34 -37.05 -33.90
N LEU A 28 -38.41 -37.09 -33.09
CA LEU A 28 -38.62 -36.15 -31.99
C LEU A 28 -37.70 -36.47 -30.81
N THR A 29 -37.43 -37.75 -30.54
CA THR A 29 -36.43 -38.17 -29.55
C THR A 29 -35.00 -37.82 -29.99
N GLU A 30 -34.64 -38.00 -31.27
CA GLU A 30 -33.34 -37.59 -31.79
C GLU A 30 -33.13 -36.07 -31.64
N PHE A 31 -34.17 -35.28 -31.94
CA PHE A 31 -34.11 -33.83 -31.77
C PHE A 31 -33.99 -33.42 -30.29
N ALA A 32 -34.71 -34.11 -29.39
CA ALA A 32 -34.59 -33.90 -27.95
C ALA A 32 -33.18 -34.25 -27.43
N PHE A 33 -32.55 -35.30 -27.96
CA PHE A 33 -31.15 -35.62 -27.64
C PHE A 33 -30.18 -34.55 -28.12
N VAL A 34 -30.33 -34.04 -29.35
CA VAL A 34 -29.48 -32.95 -29.86
C VAL A 34 -29.62 -31.69 -29.00
N LEU A 35 -30.86 -31.34 -28.61
CA LEU A 35 -31.10 -30.22 -27.70
C LEU A 35 -30.50 -30.46 -26.31
N LEU A 36 -30.61 -31.67 -25.78
CA LEU A 36 -30.00 -32.04 -24.50
C LEU A 36 -28.47 -31.87 -24.55
N PHE A 37 -27.81 -32.37 -25.60
CA PHE A 37 -26.37 -32.23 -25.76
C PHE A 37 -25.94 -30.77 -25.92
N LEU A 38 -26.72 -29.95 -26.64
CA LEU A 38 -26.50 -28.51 -26.75
C LEU A 38 -26.65 -27.81 -25.39
N CYS A 39 -27.66 -28.17 -24.60
CA CYS A 39 -27.84 -27.63 -23.26
C CYS A 39 -26.69 -28.03 -22.33
N ILE A 40 -26.22 -29.28 -22.37
CA ILE A 40 -25.08 -29.76 -21.57
C ILE A 40 -23.79 -29.05 -21.99
N ALA A 41 -23.54 -28.90 -23.29
CA ALA A 41 -22.37 -28.18 -23.79
C ALA A 41 -22.41 -26.70 -23.39
N GLY A 42 -23.57 -26.05 -23.52
CA GLY A 42 -23.78 -24.67 -23.06
C GLY A 42 -23.57 -24.51 -21.56
N LEU A 43 -24.04 -25.46 -20.76
CA LEU A 43 -23.82 -25.49 -19.31
C LEU A 43 -22.33 -25.63 -18.98
N GLY A 44 -21.60 -26.48 -19.72
CA GLY A 44 -20.17 -26.67 -19.57
C GLY A 44 -19.37 -25.39 -19.86
N VAL A 45 -19.73 -24.65 -20.92
CA VAL A 45 -19.10 -23.36 -21.25
C VAL A 45 -19.38 -22.31 -20.18
N LEU A 46 -20.64 -22.21 -19.73
CA LEU A 46 -21.03 -21.31 -18.63
C LEU A 46 -20.29 -21.62 -17.34
N TYR A 47 -20.14 -22.90 -17.00
CA TYR A 47 -19.41 -23.33 -15.81
C TYR A 47 -17.91 -22.99 -15.91
N ALA A 48 -17.28 -23.22 -17.05
CA ALA A 48 -15.87 -22.87 -17.27
C ALA A 48 -15.63 -21.36 -17.18
N ALA A 49 -16.52 -20.54 -17.75
CA ALA A 49 -16.45 -19.08 -17.66
C ALA A 49 -16.65 -18.60 -16.21
N TYR A 50 -17.59 -19.21 -15.48
CA TYR A 50 -17.83 -18.91 -14.07
C TYR A 50 -16.61 -19.26 -13.20
N ASP A 51 -16.01 -20.44 -13.38
CA ASP A 51 -14.82 -20.85 -12.62
C ASP A 51 -13.60 -19.96 -12.92
N ALA A 52 -13.37 -19.61 -14.19
CA ALA A 52 -12.32 -18.66 -14.57
C ALA A 52 -12.51 -17.28 -13.92
N GLY A 53 -13.75 -16.76 -13.94
CA GLY A 53 -14.10 -15.51 -13.29
C GLY A 53 -13.91 -15.56 -11.77
N ASN A 54 -14.26 -16.67 -11.14
CA ASN A 54 -14.13 -16.83 -9.68
C ASN A 54 -12.65 -16.91 -9.25
N ARG A 55 -11.81 -17.61 -10.02
CA ARG A 55 -10.35 -17.62 -9.80
C ARG A 55 -9.75 -16.22 -9.94
N GLN A 56 -10.17 -15.46 -10.95
CA GLN A 56 -9.70 -14.10 -11.16
C GLN A 56 -10.16 -13.17 -10.03
N ALA A 57 -11.40 -13.29 -9.55
CA ALA A 57 -11.91 -12.54 -8.42
C ALA A 57 -11.13 -12.84 -7.12
N HIS A 58 -10.78 -14.11 -6.87
CA HIS A 58 -9.93 -14.49 -5.74
C HIS A 58 -8.53 -13.87 -5.82
N LEU A 59 -7.89 -13.91 -7.00
CA LEU A 59 -6.58 -13.28 -7.20
C LEU A 59 -6.62 -11.76 -7.02
N MET A 60 -7.68 -11.10 -7.49
CA MET A 60 -7.84 -9.66 -7.33
C MET A 60 -8.09 -9.28 -5.86
N ARG A 61 -8.91 -10.06 -5.12
CA ARG A 61 -9.10 -9.84 -3.68
C ARG A 61 -7.80 -9.98 -2.91
N ALA A 62 -7.02 -11.03 -3.17
CA ALA A 62 -5.71 -11.19 -2.52
C ALA A 62 -4.76 -10.02 -2.82
N ARG A 63 -4.79 -9.46 -4.04
CA ARG A 63 -4.01 -8.26 -4.38
C ARG A 63 -4.49 -7.01 -3.65
N VAL A 64 -5.80 -6.83 -3.53
CA VAL A 64 -6.39 -5.71 -2.77
C VAL A 64 -5.98 -5.81 -1.31
N ASP A 65 -6.08 -6.98 -0.69
CA ASP A 65 -5.66 -7.18 0.70
C ASP A 65 -4.17 -6.84 0.89
N THR A 66 -3.29 -7.28 -0.03
CA THR A 66 -1.87 -6.90 0.04
C THR A 66 -1.64 -5.40 -0.13
N LEU A 67 -2.36 -4.76 -1.06
CA LEU A 67 -2.23 -3.31 -1.28
C LEU A 67 -2.79 -2.51 -0.11
N GLU A 68 -3.87 -2.96 0.52
CA GLU A 68 -4.41 -2.34 1.73
C GLU A 68 -3.40 -2.42 2.87
N THR A 69 -2.76 -3.58 3.08
CA THR A 69 -1.70 -3.69 4.09
C THR A 69 -0.50 -2.79 3.81
N GLU A 70 -0.13 -2.64 2.53
CA GLU A 70 1.00 -1.79 2.12
C GLU A 70 0.65 -0.30 2.25
N VAL A 71 -0.58 0.10 1.93
CA VAL A 71 -1.08 1.45 2.15
C VAL A 71 -1.12 1.78 3.63
N VAL A 72 -1.60 0.88 4.50
CA VAL A 72 -1.60 1.08 5.96
C VAL A 72 -0.17 1.23 6.48
N PHE A 73 0.75 0.36 6.06
CA PHE A 73 2.16 0.45 6.44
C PHE A 73 2.80 1.77 5.98
N LEU A 74 2.55 2.18 4.73
CA LEU A 74 3.06 3.44 4.19
C LEU A 74 2.42 4.64 4.89
N GLN A 75 1.15 4.56 5.27
CA GLN A 75 0.45 5.60 6.02
C GLN A 75 1.00 5.71 7.45
N GLU A 76 1.26 4.60 8.14
CA GLU A 76 1.93 4.58 9.45
C GLU A 76 3.33 5.20 9.36
N LEU A 77 4.09 4.86 8.32
CA LEU A 77 5.42 5.42 8.08
C LEU A 77 5.35 6.90 7.68
N LEU A 78 4.31 7.33 6.96
CA LEU A 78 4.08 8.73 6.61
C LEU A 78 3.68 9.52 7.85
N ASP A 79 2.78 9.02 8.69
CA ASP A 79 2.37 9.65 9.93
C ASP A 79 3.55 9.76 10.91
N GLU A 80 4.44 8.75 10.95
CA GLU A 80 5.69 8.79 11.70
C GLU A 80 6.67 9.87 11.18
N LYS A 81 6.64 10.18 9.87
CA LYS A 81 7.49 11.22 9.25
C LYS A 81 6.85 12.61 9.26
N GLN A 82 5.53 12.70 9.16
CA GLN A 82 4.77 13.93 9.00
C GLN A 82 4.46 14.59 10.35
N TYR A 83 4.51 13.83 11.47
CA TYR A 83 4.32 14.34 12.84
C TYR A 83 5.58 14.40 13.73
N GLY A 84 6.78 14.23 13.18
CA GLY A 84 8.00 14.79 13.80
C GLY A 84 8.76 13.87 14.76
N VAL A 85 9.58 12.99 14.20
CA VAL A 85 10.81 12.59 14.89
C VAL A 85 11.87 13.65 14.59
N VAL A 86 12.22 14.45 15.61
CA VAL A 86 13.47 15.22 15.59
C VAL A 86 14.60 14.18 15.54
N PRO A 87 15.58 14.28 14.62
CA PRO A 87 16.64 13.30 14.52
C PRO A 87 17.57 13.49 15.71
N CYS A 88 17.20 12.84 16.80
CA CYS A 88 17.87 12.92 18.08
C CYS A 88 18.47 11.56 18.43
N TRP A 89 19.67 11.58 18.99
CA TRP A 89 20.51 10.42 19.20
C TRP A 89 20.46 9.98 20.66
N ARG A 90 20.14 8.71 20.92
CA ARG A 90 20.22 8.11 22.25
C ARG A 90 21.35 7.07 22.27
N ARG A 91 22.48 7.39 22.90
CA ARG A 91 23.62 6.46 23.03
C ARG A 91 23.23 5.21 23.84
N PRO A 92 23.88 4.03 23.64
CA PRO A 92 25.00 3.74 22.74
C PRO A 92 24.67 2.88 21.51
N GLU A 93 23.43 2.37 21.35
CA GLU A 93 23.13 1.30 20.38
C GLU A 93 22.42 1.75 19.09
N GLN A 94 22.05 3.03 18.99
CA GLN A 94 21.30 3.55 17.84
C GLN A 94 22.21 4.10 16.73
N GLN A 95 21.79 3.88 15.48
CA GLN A 95 22.39 4.48 14.29
C GLN A 95 22.48 6.00 14.45
N VAL A 96 23.59 6.58 14.03
CA VAL A 96 23.82 8.03 14.12
C VAL A 96 22.78 8.74 13.25
N PRO A 97 21.93 9.61 13.83
CA PRO A 97 20.84 10.25 13.09
C PRO A 97 21.37 11.40 12.22
N PRO A 98 20.60 11.84 11.20
CA PRO A 98 20.97 12.98 10.37
C PRO A 98 21.02 14.28 11.19
N LEU A 99 21.64 15.31 10.61
CA LEU A 99 21.78 16.62 11.23
C LEU A 99 20.42 17.33 11.34
N ILE A 100 20.20 18.06 12.44
CA ILE A 100 19.01 18.92 12.59
C ILE A 100 19.15 20.25 11.84
N GLY A 101 20.38 20.61 11.49
CA GLY A 101 20.72 21.89 10.87
C GLY A 101 22.23 22.10 10.81
N SER A 102 22.62 23.26 10.27
CA SER A 102 24.01 23.68 10.16
C SER A 102 24.21 25.14 10.54
N VAL A 103 25.40 25.46 11.02
CA VAL A 103 25.88 26.83 11.24
C VAL A 103 27.10 27.05 10.36
N ARG A 104 26.99 27.94 9.38
CA ARG A 104 28.11 28.33 8.52
C ARG A 104 28.71 29.64 9.01
N ILE A 105 30.02 29.64 9.25
CA ILE A 105 30.80 30.81 9.65
C ILE A 105 31.43 31.41 8.39
N LEU A 106 30.84 32.48 7.87
CA LEU A 106 31.29 33.16 6.66
C LEU A 106 32.46 34.12 6.94
N GLY A 107 32.53 34.65 8.16
CA GLY A 107 33.54 35.61 8.59
C GLY A 107 33.42 35.96 10.07
N PRO A 108 34.28 36.85 10.59
CA PRO A 108 34.24 37.27 12.00
C PRO A 108 32.89 37.85 12.40
N ASN A 109 32.18 38.46 11.45
CA ASN A 109 30.92 39.18 11.67
C ASN A 109 29.73 38.60 10.89
N ALA A 110 29.86 37.41 10.30
CA ALA A 110 28.83 36.86 9.43
C ALA A 110 28.69 35.36 9.63
N TYR A 111 27.48 34.97 10.05
CA TYR A 111 27.08 33.58 10.25
C TYR A 111 25.77 33.33 9.51
N THR A 112 25.58 32.11 9.05
CA THR A 112 24.30 31.64 8.52
C THR A 112 23.89 30.41 9.30
N VAL A 113 22.69 30.41 9.86
CA VAL A 113 22.10 29.28 10.58
C VAL A 113 21.01 28.70 9.71
N GLU A 114 21.09 27.41 9.42
CA GLU A 114 20.12 26.68 8.61
C GLU A 114 19.51 25.54 9.42
N HIS A 115 18.18 25.44 9.41
CA HIS A 115 17.43 24.36 10.03
C HIS A 115 16.94 23.37 8.97
N ARG A 116 16.79 22.08 9.33
CA ARG A 116 16.32 21.00 8.43
C ARG A 116 14.99 21.28 7.72
N SER A 117 14.17 22.20 8.25
CA SER A 117 12.94 22.63 7.59
C SER A 117 13.18 23.54 6.37
N GLY A 118 14.44 23.83 6.03
CA GLY A 118 14.82 24.76 4.95
C GLY A 118 14.77 26.24 5.36
N VAL A 119 14.60 26.55 6.65
CA VAL A 119 14.64 27.93 7.15
C VAL A 119 16.09 28.30 7.44
N ALA A 120 16.57 29.36 6.80
CA ALA A 120 17.90 29.92 7.02
C ALA A 120 17.81 31.35 7.56
N ARG A 121 18.73 31.71 8.46
CA ARG A 121 18.87 33.05 9.03
C ARG A 121 20.32 33.49 8.98
N ASP A 122 20.58 34.62 8.36
CA ASP A 122 21.85 35.32 8.50
C ASP A 122 21.89 36.01 9.87
N SER A 123 23.02 35.92 10.56
CA SER A 123 23.19 36.37 11.93
C SER A 123 24.52 37.10 12.09
N LEU A 124 24.48 38.20 12.85
CA LEU A 124 25.67 38.82 13.41
C LEU A 124 26.20 38.00 14.60
N PRO A 125 27.47 38.18 15.03
CA PRO A 125 28.05 37.40 16.13
C PRO A 125 27.24 37.48 17.43
N GLU A 126 26.70 38.65 17.73
CA GLU A 126 25.93 38.92 18.95
C GLU A 126 24.55 38.25 18.92
N GLU A 127 24.03 38.00 17.73
CA GLU A 127 22.69 37.45 17.49
C GLU A 127 22.73 35.94 17.20
N LEU A 128 23.92 35.36 16.98
CA LEU A 128 24.08 33.94 16.63
C LEU A 128 23.39 33.02 17.62
N ILE A 129 23.70 33.15 18.91
CA ILE A 129 23.14 32.28 19.95
C ILE A 129 21.64 32.48 20.14
N PRO A 130 21.12 33.72 20.27
CA PRO A 130 19.68 33.95 20.24
C PRO A 130 18.98 33.33 19.03
N ASN A 131 19.53 33.49 17.82
CA ASN A 131 18.93 32.97 16.59
C ASN A 131 18.95 31.45 16.52
N VAL A 132 20.05 30.82 16.94
CA VAL A 132 20.13 29.35 17.08
C VAL A 132 19.08 28.88 18.09
N LEU A 133 19.05 29.46 19.29
CA LEU A 133 18.13 29.02 20.33
C LEU A 133 16.67 29.20 19.94
N GLU A 134 16.32 30.29 19.25
CA GLU A 134 14.97 30.53 18.75
C GLU A 134 14.61 29.52 17.65
N LEU A 135 15.51 29.33 16.68
CA LEU A 135 15.25 28.47 15.53
C LEU A 135 15.15 26.99 15.92
N PHE A 136 15.97 26.53 16.86
CA PHE A 136 16.00 25.15 17.36
C PHE A 136 15.19 24.94 18.65
N ALA A 137 14.50 25.95 19.18
CA ALA A 137 13.67 25.84 20.40
C ALA A 137 12.71 24.63 20.43
N PRO A 138 11.92 24.34 19.38
CA PRO A 138 11.02 23.19 19.40
C PRO A 138 11.79 21.86 19.46
N ASP A 139 12.88 21.75 18.72
CA ASP A 139 13.72 20.55 18.69
C ASP A 139 14.43 20.32 20.02
N ILE A 140 14.97 21.38 20.64
CA ILE A 140 15.66 21.30 21.95
C ILE A 140 14.69 20.84 23.04
N ARG A 141 13.46 21.37 23.05
CA ARG A 141 12.43 20.93 23.99
C ARG A 141 12.09 19.46 23.79
N TYR A 142 11.90 19.02 22.55
CA TYR A 142 11.67 17.62 22.23
C TYR A 142 12.83 16.72 22.68
N ALA A 143 14.07 17.14 22.44
CA ALA A 143 15.27 16.39 22.83
C ALA A 143 15.38 16.22 24.36
N SER A 144 14.99 17.26 25.11
CA SER A 144 14.90 17.23 26.57
C SER A 144 13.82 16.25 27.06
N GLU A 145 12.62 16.30 26.48
CA GLU A 145 11.50 15.40 26.80
C GLU A 145 11.84 13.94 26.52
N MET A 146 12.55 13.68 25.41
CA MET A 146 12.91 12.34 24.94
C MET A 146 14.28 11.85 25.46
N ASN A 147 14.98 12.67 26.25
CA ASN A 147 16.33 12.42 26.77
C ASN A 147 17.30 11.92 25.68
N CYS A 148 17.46 12.72 24.63
CA CYS A 148 18.30 12.45 23.48
C CYS A 148 19.11 13.68 23.06
N TYR A 149 20.12 13.48 22.20
CA TYR A 149 21.04 14.52 21.75
C TYR A 149 20.75 14.97 20.32
N LEU A 150 20.78 16.26 20.05
CA LEU A 150 20.64 16.78 18.69
C LEU A 150 21.99 17.01 18.05
N ARG A 151 22.11 16.83 16.74
CA ARG A 151 23.37 16.98 16.00
C ARG A 151 23.32 18.18 15.06
N VAL A 152 24.27 19.10 15.21
CA VAL A 152 24.41 20.30 14.36
C VAL A 152 25.78 20.31 13.72
N ALA A 153 25.84 20.56 12.40
CA ALA A 153 27.11 20.78 11.71
C ALA A 153 27.58 22.21 11.87
N VAL A 154 28.88 22.42 12.06
CA VAL A 154 29.49 23.75 12.04
C VAL A 154 30.51 23.79 10.92
N ASP A 155 30.19 24.54 9.85
CA ASP A 155 31.03 24.74 8.68
C ASP A 155 31.80 26.05 8.84
N ASN A 156 33.13 26.00 8.86
CA ASN A 156 33.97 27.18 9.01
C ASN A 156 34.67 27.52 7.70
N THR A 157 34.18 28.53 6.99
CA THR A 157 34.78 28.98 5.73
C THR A 157 35.92 29.98 5.95
N THR A 158 36.31 30.24 7.20
CA THR A 158 37.41 31.16 7.56
C THR A 158 38.72 30.41 7.79
N ASN A 159 39.84 31.13 7.72
CA ASN A 159 41.17 30.58 8.00
C ASN A 159 41.48 30.39 9.49
N SER A 160 40.56 30.76 10.39
CA SER A 160 40.81 30.76 11.83
C SER A 160 39.98 29.70 12.54
N PHE A 161 40.67 28.74 13.15
CA PHE A 161 40.05 27.70 13.98
C PHE A 161 39.41 28.25 15.27
N ALA A 162 39.80 29.46 15.70
CA ALA A 162 39.26 30.06 16.91
C ALA A 162 37.74 30.33 16.81
N TYR A 163 37.24 30.70 15.62
CA TYR A 163 35.82 30.95 15.41
C TYR A 163 35.01 29.66 15.52
N TYR A 164 35.48 28.58 14.89
CA TYR A 164 34.88 27.26 15.03
C TYR A 164 34.80 26.84 16.50
N ARG A 165 35.91 26.94 17.24
CA ARG A 165 35.95 26.53 18.65
C ARG A 165 34.94 27.32 19.49
N ARG A 166 34.89 28.64 19.31
CA ARG A 166 33.94 29.50 20.03
C ARG A 166 32.49 29.08 19.78
N VAL A 167 32.10 28.95 18.51
CA VAL A 167 30.73 28.55 18.15
C VAL A 167 30.43 27.15 18.66
N ALA A 168 31.38 26.21 18.52
CA ALA A 168 31.19 24.83 18.97
C ALA A 168 31.00 24.74 20.49
N ASP A 169 31.78 25.50 21.27
CA ASP A 169 31.68 25.53 22.72
C ASP A 169 30.34 26.14 23.18
N GLU A 170 29.89 27.22 22.53
CA GLU A 170 28.58 27.83 22.81
C GLU A 170 27.42 26.86 22.49
N LEU A 171 27.42 26.20 21.33
CA LEU A 171 26.39 25.22 20.96
C LEU A 171 26.35 24.02 21.93
N ARG A 172 27.52 23.52 22.36
CA ARG A 172 27.62 22.41 23.33
C ARG A 172 27.04 22.78 24.69
N ASN A 173 27.25 24.00 25.15
CA ASN A 173 26.66 24.49 26.41
C ASN A 173 25.12 24.50 26.38
N HIS A 174 24.53 24.52 25.19
CA HIS A 174 23.08 24.45 24.97
C HIS A 174 22.56 23.05 24.64
N GLY A 175 23.37 22.00 24.84
CA GLY A 175 22.94 20.61 24.67
C GLY A 175 22.96 20.10 23.22
N LEU A 176 23.57 20.85 22.30
CA LEU A 176 23.74 20.45 20.91
C LEU A 176 25.09 19.74 20.72
N VAL A 177 25.05 18.59 20.04
CA VAL A 177 26.25 17.85 19.64
C VAL A 177 26.77 18.42 18.35
N VAL A 178 27.93 19.05 18.43
CA VAL A 178 28.59 19.65 17.28
C VAL A 178 29.41 18.59 16.55
N VAL A 179 29.18 18.48 15.24
CA VAL A 179 29.91 17.59 14.34
C VAL A 179 30.53 18.37 13.19
N ASN A 180 31.61 17.82 12.66
CA ASN A 180 32.33 18.36 11.50
C ASN A 180 32.30 17.24 10.44
N GLU A 181 31.29 17.28 9.58
CA GLU A 181 31.04 16.31 8.49
C GLU A 181 31.15 17.01 7.13
#